data_AF-A0A847JJH3-F1
#
_entry.id   AF-A0A847JJH3-F1
#
_cell.length_a   1.000
_cell.length_b   1.000
_cell.length_c   1.000
_cell.angle_alpha   90.00
_cell.angle_beta   90.00
_cell.angle_gamma   90.00
#
_symmetry.space_group_name_H-M   'P 1'
#
loop_
_entity.id
_entity.type
_entity.pdbx_description
1 polymer ?
#
loop_
_entity_poly.entity_id
_entity_poly.type
_entity_poly.pdbx_seq_one_letter_code
_entity_poly.pdbx_strand_id
1 'polypeptide(L)'
;MSEPQLSVRSARAKELAHALARRTGMPVNKLVEQALDHYDRELRQNPARTPADALWDLMAEGRRTVPVGTTSAHDDFYDENGLPR
;
A
#
# COMPACT_ATOMS: atom_id res chain seq x y z
N MET A 1 -25.76 19.50 14.20
CA MET A 1 -24.64 19.51 15.18
C MET A 1 -23.50 20.28 14.55
N SER A 2 -22.77 21.10 15.30
CA SER A 2 -21.61 21.83 14.77
C SER A 2 -20.48 20.87 14.45
N GLU A 3 -19.70 21.18 13.43
CA GLU A 3 -18.54 20.38 13.04
C GLU A 3 -17.51 20.32 14.19
N PRO A 4 -16.89 19.15 14.46
CA PRO A 4 -15.87 19.02 15.49
C PRO A 4 -14.67 19.92 15.21
N GLN A 5 -14.20 20.68 16.21
CA GLN A 5 -12.99 21.50 16.07
C GLN A 5 -11.71 20.65 16.19
N LEU A 6 -10.71 20.96 15.38
CA LEU A 6 -9.40 20.33 15.43
C LEU A 6 -8.68 20.67 16.76
N SER A 7 -8.31 19.64 17.52
CA SER A 7 -7.52 19.78 18.76
C SER A 7 -6.13 19.17 18.61
N VAL A 8 -5.09 20.01 18.71
CA VAL A 8 -3.69 19.57 18.64
C VAL A 8 -3.06 19.65 20.03
N ARG A 9 -2.84 18.50 20.67
CA ARG A 9 -2.30 18.41 22.04
C ARG A 9 -0.77 18.50 22.11
N SER A 10 -0.07 18.16 21.04
CA SER A 10 1.38 18.26 20.97
C SER A 10 1.81 19.71 20.73
N ALA A 11 2.64 20.25 21.63
CA ALA A 11 3.18 21.60 21.52
C ALA A 11 3.94 21.80 20.20
N ARG A 12 4.82 20.85 19.86
CA ARG A 12 5.57 20.84 18.60
C ARG A 12 4.67 20.83 17.37
N ALA A 13 3.62 19.99 17.38
CA ALA A 13 2.69 19.91 16.26
C ALA A 13 1.89 21.22 16.09
N LYS A 14 1.50 21.85 17.21
CA LYS A 14 0.82 23.14 17.22
C LYS A 14 1.70 24.25 16.63
N GLU A 15 2.95 24.35 17.07
CA GLU A 15 3.91 25.32 16.53
C GLU A 15 4.13 25.14 15.03
N LEU A 16 4.32 23.90 14.59
CA LEU A 16 4.50 23.57 13.18
C LEU A 16 3.28 23.97 12.34
N ALA A 17 2.07 23.61 12.79
CA ALA A 17 0.83 23.93 12.09
C ALA A 17 0.62 25.44 11.96
N HIS A 18 0.88 26.21 13.02
CA HIS A 18 0.80 27.67 12.97
C HIS A 18 1.89 28.30 12.07
N ALA A 19 3.12 27.78 12.10
CA ALA A 19 4.19 28.25 11.23
C ALA A 19 3.88 28.01 9.74
N LEU A 20 3.34 26.84 9.42
CA LEU A 20 2.92 26.50 8.06
C LEU A 20 1.71 27.32 7.62
N ALA A 21 0.69 27.47 8.47
CA ALA A 21 -0.48 28.30 8.18
C ALA A 21 -0.09 29.76 7.85
N ARG A 22 0.86 30.34 8.61
CA ARG A 22 1.38 31.68 8.31
C ARG A 22 2.08 31.77 6.95
N ARG A 23 2.80 30.72 6.55
CA ARG A 23 3.54 30.68 5.27
C ARG A 23 2.63 30.45 4.07
N THR A 24 1.60 29.64 4.22
CA THR A 24 0.68 29.28 3.12
C THR A 24 -0.54 30.19 3.03
N GLY A 25 -0.83 30.97 4.07
CA GLY A 25 -2.07 31.75 4.17
C GLY A 25 -3.33 30.90 4.42
N MET A 26 -3.16 29.59 4.64
CA MET A 26 -4.28 28.67 4.88
C MET A 26 -4.67 28.66 6.36
N PRO A 27 -5.96 28.47 6.68
CA PRO A 27 -6.36 28.24 8.06
C PRO A 27 -5.83 26.88 8.54
N VAL A 28 -5.49 26.80 9.84
CA VAL A 28 -4.79 25.64 10.43
C VAL A 28 -5.56 24.34 10.22
N ASN A 29 -6.89 24.35 10.32
CA ASN A 29 -7.72 23.16 10.06
C ASN A 29 -7.53 22.63 8.63
N LYS A 30 -7.65 23.50 7.62
CA LYS A 30 -7.50 23.11 6.21
C LYS A 30 -6.08 22.64 5.90
N LEU A 31 -5.09 23.28 6.51
CA LEU A 31 -3.70 22.85 6.36
C LEU A 31 -3.46 21.44 6.92
N VAL A 32 -4.01 21.15 8.10
CA VAL A 32 -3.87 19.82 8.73
C VAL A 32 -4.66 18.76 7.97
N GLU A 33 -5.89 19.06 7.52
CA GLU A 33 -6.66 18.16 6.64
C GLU A 33 -5.86 17.81 5.38
N GLN A 34 -5.35 18.81 4.67
CA GLN A 34 -4.57 18.60 3.44
C GLN A 34 -3.28 17.81 3.70
N ALA A 35 -2.60 18.06 4.82
CA ALA A 35 -1.39 17.31 5.18
C ALA A 35 -1.70 15.84 5.49
N LEU A 36 -2.80 15.56 6.18
CA LEU A 36 -3.23 14.19 6.47
C LEU A 36 -3.69 13.47 5.19
N ASP A 37 -4.41 14.15 4.30
CA ASP A 37 -4.80 13.61 2.99
C ASP A 37 -3.57 13.26 2.14
N HIS A 38 -2.54 14.13 2.15
CA HIS A 38 -1.29 13.84 1.46
C HIS A 38 -0.61 12.60 2.02
N TYR A 39 -0.50 12.52 3.35
CA TYR A 39 0.13 11.38 4.01
C TYR A 39 -0.64 10.07 3.78
N ASP A 40 -1.98 10.10 3.80
CA ASP A 40 -2.81 8.95 3.46
C ASP A 40 -2.57 8.48 2.01
N ARG A 41 -2.48 9.41 1.05
CA ARG A 41 -2.17 9.07 -0.35
C ARG A 41 -0.79 8.43 -0.48
N GLU A 42 0.23 8.96 0.19
CA GLU A 42 1.57 8.38 0.21
C GLU A 42 1.56 6.95 0.77
N LEU A 43 0.83 6.71 1.86
CA LEU A 43 0.69 5.37 2.45
C LEU A 43 -0.06 4.40 1.53
N ARG A 44 -1.06 4.87 0.78
CA ARG A 44 -1.78 4.03 -0.20
C ARG A 44 -0.97 3.71 -1.45
N GLN A 45 -0.11 4.64 -1.87
CA GLN A 45 0.77 4.45 -3.03
C GLN A 45 1.98 3.59 -2.70
N ASN A 46 2.39 3.61 -1.44
CA ASN A 46 3.46 2.80 -0.91
C ASN A 46 2.93 1.90 0.22
N PRO A 47 1.95 1.02 -0.07
CA PRO A 47 1.51 0.06 0.93
C PRO A 47 2.76 -0.69 1.36
N ALA A 48 2.94 -0.88 2.67
CA ALA A 48 4.09 -1.60 3.19
C ALA A 48 4.14 -2.95 2.48
N ARG A 49 5.01 -3.06 1.45
CA ARG A 49 5.07 -4.25 0.61
C ARG A 49 5.46 -5.38 1.52
N THR A 50 4.51 -6.26 1.77
CA THR A 50 4.78 -7.48 2.50
C THR A 50 5.53 -8.43 1.57
N PRO A 51 6.26 -9.41 2.12
CA PRO A 51 6.81 -10.49 1.31
C PRO A 51 5.73 -11.21 0.48
N ALA A 52 4.48 -11.24 0.96
CA ALA A 52 3.36 -11.82 0.22
C ALA A 52 3.01 -11.00 -1.03
N ASP A 53 3.06 -9.67 -0.97
CA ASP A 53 2.80 -8.81 -2.15
C ASP A 53 3.85 -9.04 -3.24
N ALA A 54 5.12 -9.19 -2.86
CA ALA A 54 6.18 -9.53 -3.79
C ALA A 54 5.99 -10.93 -4.42
N LEU A 55 5.53 -11.92 -3.63
CA LEU A 55 5.21 -13.25 -4.14
C LEU A 55 4.05 -13.19 -5.14
N TRP A 56 3.00 -12.43 -4.84
CA TRP A 56 1.85 -12.26 -5.74
C TRP A 56 2.24 -11.57 -7.05
N ASP A 57 3.06 -10.51 -6.99
CA ASP A 57 3.61 -9.84 -8.19
C ASP A 57 4.40 -10.85 -9.05
N LEU A 58 5.26 -11.66 -8.43
CA LEU A 58 6.05 -12.68 -9.12
C LEU A 58 5.16 -13.76 -9.76
N MET A 59 4.15 -14.25 -9.04
CA MET A 59 3.20 -15.24 -9.56
C MET A 59 2.36 -14.68 -10.71
N ALA A 60 1.93 -13.42 -10.62
CA ALA A 60 1.17 -12.76 -11.66
C ALA A 60 2.01 -12.61 -12.94
N GLU A 61 3.28 -12.22 -12.80
CA GLU A 61 4.19 -12.10 -13.93
C GLU A 61 4.49 -13.47 -14.56
N GLY A 62 4.83 -14.47 -13.75
CA GLY A 62 5.09 -15.83 -14.25
C GLY A 62 3.90 -16.46 -14.98
N ARG A 63 2.67 -16.11 -14.62
CA ARG A 63 1.46 -16.60 -15.30
C ARG A 63 1.31 -16.08 -16.73
N ARG A 64 1.86 -14.91 -17.07
CA ARG A 64 1.68 -14.28 -18.39
C ARG A 64 2.23 -15.13 -19.53
N THR A 65 3.26 -15.93 -19.23
CA THR A 65 3.94 -16.79 -20.21
C THR A 65 3.41 -18.22 -20.22
N VAL A 66 2.44 -18.57 -19.36
CA VAL A 66 1.88 -19.92 -19.28
C VAL A 66 0.70 -20.04 -20.25
N PRO A 67 0.76 -20.94 -21.26
CA PRO A 67 -0.34 -21.18 -22.16
C PRO A 67 -1.62 -21.64 -21.45
N VAL A 68 -2.77 -21.33 -22.05
CA VAL A 68 -4.06 -21.81 -21.55
C VAL A 68 -4.10 -23.33 -21.63
N GLY A 69 -4.50 -23.96 -20.52
CA GLY A 69 -4.58 -25.43 -20.42
C GLY A 69 -3.26 -26.10 -20.01
N THR A 70 -2.19 -25.35 -19.76
CA THR A 70 -0.99 -25.92 -19.13
C THR A 70 -1.35 -26.47 -17.74
N THR A 71 -1.06 -27.75 -17.53
CA THR A 71 -1.22 -28.43 -16.25
C THR A 71 0.14 -28.77 -15.66
N SER A 72 0.17 -29.03 -14.36
CA SER A 72 1.33 -29.63 -13.68
C SER A 72 1.24 -31.17 -13.72
N ALA A 73 0.68 -31.73 -14.79
CA ALA A 73 0.68 -33.17 -14.98
C ALA A 73 2.09 -33.60 -15.36
N HIS A 74 2.66 -34.49 -14.56
CA HIS A 74 4.00 -35.02 -14.75
C HIS A 74 3.99 -36.54 -14.87
N ASP A 75 2.83 -37.14 -15.11
CA ASP A 75 2.62 -38.59 -15.20
C ASP A 75 3.55 -39.23 -16.25
N ASP A 76 3.92 -38.46 -17.26
CA ASP A 76 4.87 -38.81 -18.32
C ASP A 76 6.28 -39.13 -17.78
N PHE A 77 6.67 -38.50 -16.67
CA PHE A 77 8.00 -38.60 -16.06
C PHE A 77 8.11 -39.72 -15.02
N TYR A 78 6.98 -40.27 -14.56
CA TYR A 78 6.95 -41.26 -13.49
C TYR A 78 6.37 -42.61 -13.98
N ASP A 79 6.80 -43.70 -13.37
CA ASP A 79 6.24 -45.02 -13.57
C ASP A 79 4.94 -45.20 -12.75
N GLU A 80 4.31 -46.36 -12.86
CA GLU A 80 3.07 -46.68 -12.12
C GLU A 80 3.24 -46.68 -10.59
N ASN A 81 4.49 -46.70 -10.10
CA ASN A 81 4.83 -46.64 -8.69
C ASN A 81 5.23 -45.22 -8.25
N GLY A 82 5.21 -44.23 -9.14
CA GLY A 82 5.60 -42.86 -8.88
C GLY A 82 7.12 -42.63 -8.88
N LEU A 83 7.92 -43.54 -9.42
CA LEU A 83 9.38 -43.41 -9.55
C LEU A 83 9.75 -42.79 -10.91
N PRO A 84 10.78 -41.94 -11.00
CA PRO A 84 11.24 -41.41 -12.28
C PRO A 84 11.58 -42.53 -13.26
N ARG A 85 11.12 -42.38 -14.51
CA ARG A 85 11.45 -43.29 -15.62
C ARG A 85 12.89 -43.16 -16.10
#